data_AF-A0A942KUZ3-F1
#
_entry.id   AF-A0A942KUZ3-F1
#
_cell.length_a   1.000
_cell.length_b   1.000
_cell.length_c   1.000
_cell.angle_alpha   90.00
_cell.angle_beta   90.00
_cell.angle_gamma   90.00
#
_symmetry.space_group_name_H-M   'P 1'
#
loop_
_entity.id
_entity.type
_entity.pdbx_description
1 polymer ?
#
loop_
_entity_poly.entity_id
_entity_poly.type
_entity_poly.pdbx_seq_one_letter_code
_entity_poly.pdbx_strand_id
1 'polypeptide(L)'
;MSDTLESKINIGSKLKSIRERSGFTQSNIAKYLRVDQSFVSKLETGERVLTTDMLEKLAALFGVSLAVFLNDTVGEDKPLALTLRANEISEEDMDVIGAINRIALNCDFMTQLLGGARDN
;
A
#
# COMPACT_ATOMS: atom_id res chain seq x y z
N MET A 1 -8.43 35.91 8.08
CA MET A 1 -7.23 35.06 7.91
C MET A 1 -7.24 33.99 9.00
N SER A 2 -8.21 33.09 8.93
CA SER A 2 -8.31 31.91 9.78
C SER A 2 -9.11 30.91 8.96
N ASP A 3 -8.39 29.96 8.41
CA ASP A 3 -8.74 28.56 8.44
C ASP A 3 -7.50 27.85 7.90
N THR A 4 -6.71 27.35 8.84
CA THR A 4 -5.63 26.42 8.59
C THR A 4 -6.22 25.32 7.73
N LEU A 5 -5.76 25.25 6.48
CA LEU A 5 -6.13 24.24 5.50
C LEU A 5 -5.90 22.88 6.15
N GLU A 6 -6.98 22.25 6.62
CA GLU A 6 -6.97 20.91 7.17
C GLU A 6 -6.44 20.02 6.04
N SER A 7 -5.18 19.57 6.17
CA SER A 7 -4.51 18.67 5.22
C SER A 7 -5.35 17.41 5.15
N LYS A 8 -6.25 17.36 4.18
CA LYS A 8 -7.14 16.22 4.00
C LYS A 8 -6.26 15.06 3.54
N ILE A 9 -6.00 14.10 4.42
CA ILE A 9 -5.26 12.87 4.12
C ILE A 9 -5.82 12.28 2.82
N ASN A 10 -5.07 12.43 1.73
CA ASN A 10 -5.51 11.97 0.42
C ASN A 10 -4.93 10.58 0.17
N ILE A 11 -5.64 9.58 0.71
CA ILE A 11 -5.32 8.16 0.57
C ILE A 11 -5.13 7.76 -0.91
N GLY A 12 -5.91 8.34 -1.82
CA GLY A 12 -5.77 8.11 -3.26
C GLY A 12 -4.42 8.54 -3.81
N SER A 13 -3.97 9.76 -3.46
CA SER A 13 -2.65 10.26 -3.85
C SER A 13 -1.51 9.43 -3.25
N LYS A 14 -1.69 8.94 -2.02
CA LYS A 14 -0.73 8.04 -1.36
C LYS A 14 -0.64 6.69 -2.08
N LEU A 15 -1.77 6.09 -2.43
CA LEU A 15 -1.83 4.89 -3.26
C LEU A 15 -1.06 5.08 -4.56
N LYS A 16 -1.29 6.18 -5.27
CA LYS A 16 -0.57 6.50 -6.51
C LYS A 16 0.94 6.54 -6.30
N SER A 17 1.39 7.24 -5.25
CA SER A 17 2.82 7.38 -4.93
C SER A 17 3.48 6.03 -4.64
N ILE A 18 2.86 5.19 -3.81
CA ILE A 18 3.38 3.87 -3.47
C ILE A 18 3.40 2.97 -4.72
N ARG A 19 2.31 2.96 -5.49
CA ARG A 19 2.20 2.18 -6.73
C ARG A 19 3.35 2.50 -7.70
N GLU A 20 3.60 3.78 -7.94
CA GLU A 20 4.65 4.24 -8.86
C GLU A 20 6.05 3.90 -8.35
N ARG A 21 6.30 4.07 -7.04
CA ARG A 21 7.56 3.68 -6.40
C ARG A 21 7.81 2.18 -6.42
N SER A 22 6.75 1.38 -6.36
CA SER A 22 6.81 -0.09 -6.50
C SER A 22 6.85 -0.55 -7.96
N GLY A 23 6.86 0.36 -8.94
CA GLY A 23 6.97 0.04 -10.36
C GLY A 23 5.69 -0.52 -11.00
N PHE A 24 4.56 -0.52 -10.30
CA PHE A 24 3.30 -1.05 -10.80
C PHE A 24 2.56 -0.03 -11.67
N THR A 25 1.88 -0.52 -12.71
CA THR A 25 0.92 0.26 -13.49
C THR A 25 -0.46 0.23 -12.83
N GLN A 26 -1.34 1.18 -13.18
CA GLN A 26 -2.74 1.14 -12.74
C GLN A 26 -3.44 -0.16 -13.18
N SER A 27 -3.06 -0.72 -14.33
CA SER A 27 -3.57 -2.00 -14.82
C SER A 27 -3.13 -3.18 -13.96
N ASN A 28 -1.92 -3.16 -13.39
CA ASN A 28 -1.50 -4.22 -12.45
C ASN A 28 -2.38 -4.21 -11.20
N ILE A 29 -2.61 -3.01 -10.63
CA ILE A 29 -3.47 -2.85 -9.45
C ILE A 29 -4.93 -3.22 -9.76
N ALA A 30 -5.42 -2.86 -10.93
CA ALA A 30 -6.77 -3.16 -11.37
C ALA A 30 -7.03 -4.67 -11.42
N LYS A 31 -6.10 -5.42 -12.04
CA LYS A 31 -6.14 -6.89 -12.09
C LYS A 31 -6.13 -7.48 -10.69
N TYR A 32 -5.17 -7.08 -9.87
CA TYR A 32 -5.03 -7.56 -8.49
C TYR A 32 -6.29 -7.34 -7.63
N LEU A 33 -6.93 -6.17 -7.78
CA LEU A 33 -8.17 -5.84 -7.07
C LEU A 33 -9.42 -6.38 -7.76
N ARG A 34 -9.29 -6.98 -8.95
CA ARG A 34 -10.40 -7.47 -9.80
C ARG A 34 -11.41 -6.37 -10.14
N VAL A 35 -10.90 -5.21 -10.53
CA VAL A 35 -11.66 -4.02 -10.93
C VAL A 35 -11.15 -3.47 -12.26
N ASP A 36 -11.86 -2.50 -12.83
CA ASP A 36 -11.41 -1.80 -14.04
C ASP A 36 -10.25 -0.84 -13.75
N GLN A 37 -9.34 -0.66 -14.72
CA GLN A 37 -8.25 0.32 -14.60
C GLN A 37 -8.77 1.75 -14.40
N SER A 38 -9.93 2.08 -14.97
CA SER A 38 -10.59 3.37 -14.75
C SER A 38 -11.03 3.54 -13.30
N PHE A 39 -11.39 2.47 -12.60
CA PHE A 39 -11.71 2.50 -11.18
C PHE A 39 -10.48 2.84 -10.36
N VAL A 40 -9.33 2.21 -10.64
CA VAL A 40 -8.05 2.53 -9.98
C VAL A 40 -7.66 3.99 -10.20
N SER A 41 -7.80 4.50 -11.42
CA SER A 41 -7.55 5.93 -11.71
C SER A 41 -8.42 6.84 -10.82
N LYS A 42 -9.70 6.51 -10.66
CA LYS A 42 -10.63 7.26 -9.81
C LYS A 42 -10.34 7.13 -8.32
N LEU A 43 -9.79 6.01 -7.87
CA LEU A 43 -9.28 5.87 -6.49
C LEU A 43 -8.10 6.82 -6.28
N GLU A 44 -7.16 6.86 -7.22
CA GLU A 44 -5.95 7.68 -7.12
C GLU A 44 -6.22 9.19 -7.16
N THR A 45 -7.26 9.62 -7.85
CA THR A 45 -7.70 11.03 -7.88
C THR A 45 -8.60 11.41 -6.69
N GLY A 46 -9.05 10.43 -5.91
CA GLY A 46 -10.01 10.64 -4.81
C GLY A 46 -11.46 10.80 -5.26
N GLU A 47 -11.78 10.55 -6.54
CA GLU A 47 -13.17 10.50 -7.04
C GLU A 47 -13.92 9.28 -6.47
N ARG A 48 -13.20 8.21 -6.14
CA ARG A 48 -13.73 7.02 -5.46
C ARG A 48 -12.98 6.75 -4.16
N VAL A 49 -13.69 6.19 -3.19
CA VAL A 49 -13.15 5.85 -1.86
C VAL A 49 -12.65 4.40 -1.87
N LEU A 50 -11.46 4.19 -1.29
CA LEU A 50 -10.92 2.85 -1.01
C LEU A 50 -11.71 2.20 0.12
N THR A 51 -12.16 0.96 -0.09
CA THR A 51 -12.71 0.15 1.00
C THR A 51 -11.57 -0.39 1.88
N THR A 52 -11.88 -0.75 3.13
CA THR A 52 -10.90 -1.35 4.04
C THR A 52 -10.29 -2.63 3.47
N ASP A 53 -11.09 -3.50 2.84
CA ASP A 53 -10.61 -4.73 2.18
C ASP A 53 -9.59 -4.43 1.07
N MET A 54 -9.86 -3.42 0.23
CA MET A 54 -8.91 -3.00 -0.81
C MET A 54 -7.62 -2.46 -0.19
N LEU A 55 -7.74 -1.68 0.89
CA LEU A 55 -6.59 -1.10 1.58
C LEU A 55 -5.71 -2.20 2.22
N GLU A 56 -6.31 -3.21 2.83
CA GLU A 56 -5.59 -4.37 3.39
C GLU A 56 -4.87 -5.20 2.33
N LYS A 57 -5.52 -5.43 1.18
CA LYS A 57 -4.91 -6.11 0.04
C LYS A 57 -3.73 -5.32 -0.51
N LEU A 58 -3.88 -4.02 -0.69
CA LEU A 58 -2.81 -3.14 -1.17
C LEU A 58 -1.65 -3.04 -0.19
N ALA A 59 -1.94 -2.93 1.12
CA ALA A 59 -0.92 -2.94 2.16
C ALA A 59 -0.09 -4.24 2.14
N ALA A 60 -0.76 -5.39 2.00
CA ALA A 60 -0.08 -6.68 1.84
C ALA A 60 0.74 -6.72 0.54
N LEU A 61 0.17 -6.32 -0.61
CA LEU A 61 0.88 -6.32 -1.89
C LEU A 61 2.16 -5.46 -1.84
N PHE A 62 2.08 -4.25 -1.30
CA PHE A 62 3.24 -3.36 -1.20
C PHE A 62 4.17 -3.73 -0.03
N GLY A 63 3.72 -4.60 0.88
CA GLY A 63 4.47 -4.96 2.07
C GLY A 63 4.69 -3.75 2.98
N VAL A 64 3.62 -3.01 3.24
CA VAL A 64 3.60 -1.86 4.14
C VAL A 64 2.49 -2.02 5.17
N SER A 65 2.60 -1.35 6.32
CA SER A 65 1.50 -1.31 7.30
C SER A 65 0.35 -0.43 6.81
N LEU A 66 -0.86 -0.65 7.32
CA LEU A 66 -2.02 0.17 6.96
C LEU A 66 -1.83 1.65 7.31
N ALA A 67 -1.07 1.93 8.38
CA ALA A 67 -0.76 3.28 8.84
C ALA A 67 -0.07 4.14 7.76
N VAL A 68 0.67 3.51 6.85
CA VAL A 68 1.31 4.19 5.72
C VAL A 68 0.30 4.95 4.85
N PHE A 69 -0.90 4.41 4.68
CA PHE A 69 -1.96 5.05 3.90
C PHE A 69 -2.65 6.21 4.64
N LEU A 70 -2.49 6.27 5.96
CA LEU A 70 -3.13 7.25 6.84
C LEU A 70 -2.18 8.38 7.27
N ASN A 71 -0.87 8.20 7.08
CA ASN A 71 0.14 9.18 7.48
C ASN A 71 0.40 10.21 6.37
N ASP A 72 0.50 11.48 6.77
CA ASP A 72 0.83 12.62 5.89
C ASP A 72 2.31 12.64 5.46
N THR A 73 3.16 11.79 6.04
CA THR A 73 4.59 11.74 5.69
C THR A 73 4.79 11.04 4.35
N VAL A 74 5.06 11.83 3.31
CA VAL A 74 5.52 11.33 2.01
C VAL A 74 7.03 11.09 2.09
N GLY A 75 7.48 9.83 2.16
CA GLY A 75 8.91 9.54 1.98
C GLY A 75 9.49 8.38 2.77
N GLU A 76 8.95 8.05 3.95
CA GLU A 76 9.56 7.05 4.84
C GLU A 76 9.13 5.60 4.58
N ASP A 77 8.10 5.41 3.77
CA ASP A 77 7.59 4.08 3.45
C ASP A 77 8.55 3.42 2.48
N LYS A 78 9.30 2.41 2.92
CA LYS A 78 10.05 1.52 2.04
C LYS A 78 9.18 0.29 1.83
N PRO A 79 8.41 0.20 0.72
CA PRO A 79 7.74 -1.05 0.36
C PRO A 79 8.75 -2.20 0.47
N LEU A 80 8.36 -3.27 1.14
CA LEU A 80 9.12 -4.53 1.15
C LEU A 80 9.25 -5.10 -0.26
N ALA A 81 8.39 -4.66 -1.19
CA ALA A 81 8.42 -5.02 -2.60
C ALA A 81 9.74 -4.57 -3.26
N LEU A 82 10.66 -5.53 -3.30
CA LEU A 82 11.73 -5.70 -4.29
C LEU A 82 11.39 -5.01 -5.62
N THR A 83 12.38 -4.36 -6.20
CA THR A 83 12.48 -4.02 -7.63
C THR A 83 12.49 -5.31 -8.49
N LEU A 84 11.43 -6.12 -8.42
CA LEU A 84 11.12 -7.15 -9.40
C LEU A 84 10.43 -6.43 -10.54
N ARG A 85 10.91 -6.65 -11.77
CA ARG A 85 10.45 -5.93 -12.96
C ARG A 85 8.95 -6.17 -13.13
N ALA A 86 8.12 -5.22 -12.69
CA ALA A 86 6.65 -5.31 -12.72
C ALA A 86 6.05 -5.60 -14.11
N ASN A 87 6.86 -5.45 -15.17
CA ASN A 87 6.48 -5.75 -16.54
C ASN A 87 6.41 -7.26 -16.87
N GLU A 88 6.93 -8.14 -15.99
CA GLU A 88 6.98 -9.60 -16.19
C GLU A 88 6.18 -10.38 -15.13
N ILE A 89 5.55 -9.68 -14.18
CA ILE A 89 4.83 -10.31 -13.05
C ILE A 89 3.42 -10.70 -13.51
N SER A 90 3.08 -11.98 -13.40
CA SER A 90 1.72 -12.47 -13.67
C SER A 90 0.76 -12.07 -12.54
N GLU A 91 -0.55 -12.18 -12.80
CA GLU A 91 -1.56 -11.92 -11.77
C GLU A 91 -1.40 -12.86 -10.56
N GLU A 92 -1.09 -14.13 -10.84
CA GLU A 92 -0.87 -15.17 -9.83
C GLU A 92 0.35 -14.87 -8.96
N ASP A 93 1.40 -14.28 -9.54
CA ASP A 93 2.60 -13.87 -8.79
C ASP A 93 2.30 -12.75 -7.79
N MET A 94 1.39 -11.83 -8.11
CA MET A 94 1.03 -10.73 -7.21
C MET A 94 0.31 -11.23 -5.94
N ASP A 95 -0.53 -12.26 -6.06
CA ASP A 95 -1.17 -12.92 -4.92
C ASP A 95 -0.13 -13.61 -4.03
N VAL A 96 0.83 -14.30 -4.64
CA VAL A 96 1.95 -14.94 -3.92
C VAL A 96 2.82 -13.90 -3.20
N ILE A 97 3.18 -12.81 -3.88
CA ILE A 97 3.95 -11.70 -3.29
C ILE A 97 3.19 -11.11 -2.10
N GLY A 98 1.89 -10.83 -2.25
CA GLY A 98 1.06 -10.33 -1.16
C GLY A 98 1.03 -11.26 0.05
N ALA A 99 0.95 -12.58 -0.19
CA ALA A 99 1.01 -13.57 0.89
C ALA A 99 2.36 -13.59 1.61
N ILE A 100 3.47 -13.55 0.87
CA ILE A 100 4.84 -13.49 1.44
C ILE A 100 5.01 -12.22 2.28
N ASN A 101 4.61 -11.07 1.73
CA ASN A 101 4.71 -9.80 2.44
C ASN A 101 3.86 -9.79 3.71
N ARG A 102 2.66 -10.38 3.69
CA ARG A 102 1.83 -10.52 4.90
C ARG A 102 2.53 -11.34 5.98
N ILE A 103 3.18 -12.44 5.61
CA ILE A 103 3.97 -13.24 6.55
C ILE A 103 5.12 -12.41 7.12
N ALA A 104 5.86 -11.70 6.27
CA ALA A 104 6.97 -10.85 6.69
C ALA A 104 6.53 -9.76 7.66
N LEU A 105 5.44 -9.06 7.36
CA LEU A 105 4.85 -8.03 8.24
C LEU A 105 4.40 -8.60 9.58
N ASN A 106 3.77 -9.77 9.58
CA ASN A 106 3.37 -10.45 10.82
C ASN A 106 4.60 -10.85 11.65
N CYS A 107 5.67 -11.33 11.02
CA CYS A 107 6.93 -11.67 11.70
C CYS A 107 7.60 -10.42 12.30
N ASP A 108 7.64 -9.31 11.57
CA ASP A 108 8.17 -8.03 12.07
C ASP A 108 7.36 -7.55 13.27
N PHE A 109 6.03 -7.59 13.17
CA PHE A 109 5.14 -7.24 14.28
C PHE A 109 5.37 -8.12 15.53
N MET A 110 5.45 -9.44 15.36
CA MET A 110 5.77 -10.35 16.47
C MET A 110 7.15 -10.05 17.08
N THR A 111 8.14 -9.72 16.25
CA THR A 111 9.48 -9.36 16.72
C THR A 111 9.45 -8.08 17.55
N GLN A 112 8.70 -7.07 17.12
CA GLN A 112 8.51 -5.82 17.88
C GLN A 112 7.82 -6.07 19.24
N LEU A 113 6.78 -6.91 19.27
CA LEU A 113 6.11 -7.30 20.51
C LEU A 113 7.05 -8.02 21.49
N LEU A 114 7.91 -8.90 20.99
CA LEU A 114 8.90 -9.61 21.81
C LEU A 114 10.08 -8.72 22.22
N GLY A 115 10.44 -7.74 21.40
CA GLY A 115 11.49 -6.76 21.67
C GLY A 115 11.10 -5.73 22.74
N GLY A 116 9.82 -5.35 22.80
CA GLY A 116 9.28 -4.46 23.84
C GLY A 116 9.25 -5.05 25.26
N ALA A 117 9.57 -6.34 25.43
CA ALA A 117 9.71 -6.98 26.74
C ALA A 117 11.14 -6.94 27.30
N ARG A 118 12.11 -6.34 26.59
CA ARG A 118 13.52 -6.27 27.02
C ARG A 118 13.95 -4.95 27.65
N ASP A 119 13.06 -3.96 27.70
CA ASP A 119 13.32 -2.69 28.38
C ASP A 119 12.41 -2.55 29.61
N ASN A 120 12.77 -3.25 30.70
CA ASN A 120 12.40 -2.97 32.09
C ASN A 120 13.36 -3.66 33.06
#